data_AF-A0A527XLN1-F1
#
_entry.id   AF-A0A527XLN1-F1
#
_cell.length_a   1.000
_cell.length_b   1.000
_cell.length_c   1.000
_cell.angle_alpha   90.00
_cell.angle_beta   90.00
_cell.angle_gamma   90.00
#
_symmetry.space_group_name_H-M   'P 1'
#
loop_
_entity.id
_entity.type
_entity.pdbx_description
1 polymer ?
#
loop_
_entity_poly.entity_id
_entity_poly.type
_entity_poly.pdbx_seq_one_letter_code
_entity_poly.pdbx_strand_id
1 'polypeptide(L)'
;LMALLEERKRRLQAEGLFDASRKRRLPFMPKVIGVVTSPTGSVIRDIIHRIKDRFPLHVLVWPVRVQGETTAREVTAAVNGFNALTWDGAI
;
A
#
# COMPACT_ATOMS: atom_id res chain seq x y z
N LEU A 1 9.63 -23.22 -9.73
CA LEU A 1 9.28 -21.86 -9.27
C LEU A 1 8.27 -21.18 -10.20
N MET A 2 8.53 -21.04 -11.50
CA MET A 2 7.62 -20.38 -12.46
C MET A 2 6.21 -20.99 -12.49
N ALA A 3 6.09 -22.33 -12.50
CA ALA A 3 4.78 -23.00 -12.50
C ALA A 3 3.92 -22.66 -11.27
N LEU A 4 4.53 -22.59 -10.07
CA LEU A 4 3.85 -22.24 -8.82
C LEU A 4 3.34 -20.79 -8.83
N LEU A 5 4.13 -19.87 -9.40
CA LEU A 5 3.73 -18.48 -9.55
C LEU A 5 2.56 -18.35 -10.53
N GLU A 6 2.62 -19.06 -11.65
CA GLU A 6 1.58 -19.02 -12.68
C GLU A 6 0.27 -19.64 -12.18
N GLU A 7 0.34 -20.73 -11.43
CA GLU A 7 -0.83 -21.34 -10.76
C GLU A 7 -1.48 -20.37 -9.76
N ARG A 8 -0.67 -19.74 -8.89
CA ARG A 8 -1.18 -18.73 -7.95
C ARG A 8 -1.80 -17.55 -8.66
N LYS A 9 -1.16 -17.06 -9.72
CA LYS A 9 -1.69 -15.95 -10.53
C LYS A 9 -3.03 -16.33 -11.16
N ARG A 10 -3.16 -17.52 -11.76
CA ARG A 10 -4.42 -18.03 -12.31
C ARG A 10 -5.51 -18.11 -11.25
N ARG A 11 -5.21 -18.62 -10.05
CA ARG A 11 -6.17 -18.71 -8.95
C ARG A 11 -6.66 -17.32 -8.51
N LEU A 12 -5.73 -16.40 -8.23
CA LEU A 12 -6.08 -15.03 -7.82
C LEU A 12 -6.82 -14.25 -8.94
N GLN A 13 -6.52 -14.55 -10.20
CA GLN A 13 -7.23 -14.00 -11.34
C GLN A 13 -8.65 -14.57 -11.47
N ALA A 14 -8.83 -15.87 -11.22
CA ALA A 14 -10.15 -16.51 -11.18
C ALA A 14 -11.02 -16.00 -10.02
N GLU A 15 -10.40 -15.63 -8.89
CA GLU A 15 -11.06 -14.91 -7.78
C GLU A 15 -11.42 -13.45 -8.14
N GLY A 16 -11.07 -12.97 -9.35
CA GLY A 16 -11.36 -11.60 -9.79
C GLY A 16 -10.54 -10.53 -9.06
N LEU A 17 -9.46 -10.91 -8.36
CA LEU A 17 -8.65 -9.97 -7.58
C LEU A 17 -7.89 -8.95 -8.45
N PHE A 18 -7.66 -9.30 -9.72
CA PHE A 18 -6.95 -8.44 -10.68
C PHE A 18 -7.87 -7.78 -11.71
N ASP A 19 -9.18 -7.90 -11.55
CA ASP A 19 -10.14 -7.32 -12.49
C ASP A 19 -10.00 -5.78 -12.54
N ALA A 20 -9.90 -5.24 -13.75
CA ALA A 20 -9.75 -3.80 -13.98
C ALA A 20 -10.96 -3.01 -13.47
N SER A 21 -12.17 -3.60 -13.46
CA SER A 21 -13.39 -2.99 -12.91
C SER A 21 -13.29 -2.68 -11.41
N ARG A 22 -12.41 -3.37 -10.67
CA ARG A 22 -12.17 -3.11 -9.25
C ARG A 22 -11.21 -1.95 -9.00
N LYS A 23 -10.53 -1.45 -10.04
CA LYS A 23 -9.62 -0.31 -9.90
C LYS A 23 -10.42 0.96 -9.74
N ARG A 24 -10.07 1.75 -8.72
CA ARG A 24 -10.63 3.08 -8.48
C ARG A 24 -9.72 4.11 -9.15
N ARG A 25 -10.31 5.12 -9.80
CA ARG A 25 -9.55 6.26 -10.31
C ARG A 25 -8.86 6.97 -9.14
N LEU A 26 -7.58 7.26 -9.30
CA LEU A 26 -6.84 8.06 -8.33
C LEU A 26 -7.31 9.53 -8.42
N PRO A 27 -7.28 10.26 -7.30
CA PRO A 27 -7.50 11.71 -7.33
C PRO A 27 -6.45 12.36 -8.25
N PHE A 28 -6.87 13.40 -8.97
CA PHE A 28 -5.98 14.13 -9.87
C PHE A 28 -4.76 14.71 -9.14
N MET A 29 -4.96 15.23 -7.92
CA MET A 29 -3.92 15.82 -7.10
C MET A 29 -4.07 15.38 -5.65
N PRO A 30 -3.34 14.34 -5.20
CA PRO A 30 -3.37 13.92 -3.81
C PRO A 30 -2.71 14.97 -2.93
N LYS A 31 -3.31 15.26 -1.76
CA LYS A 31 -2.71 16.14 -0.74
C LYS A 31 -1.88 15.35 0.29
N VAL A 32 -2.21 14.07 0.45
CA VAL A 32 -1.67 13.17 1.47
C VAL A 32 -1.46 11.80 0.83
N ILE A 33 -0.36 11.14 1.18
CA ILE A 33 -0.05 9.78 0.77
C ILE A 33 0.08 8.92 2.03
N GLY A 34 -0.76 7.89 2.15
CA GLY A 34 -0.61 6.84 3.16
C GLY A 34 0.37 5.76 2.68
N VAL A 35 1.34 5.41 3.52
CA VAL A 35 2.37 4.40 3.22
C VAL A 35 2.34 3.32 4.29
N VAL A 36 2.03 2.09 3.88
CA VAL A 36 2.11 0.89 4.72
C VAL A 36 3.45 0.22 4.44
N THR A 37 4.39 0.27 5.39
CA THR A 37 5.74 -0.29 5.19
C THR A 37 6.42 -0.57 6.53
N SER A 38 7.55 -1.28 6.51
CA SER A 38 8.45 -1.35 7.66
C SER A 38 8.99 0.05 8.01
N PRO A 39 9.01 0.44 9.31
CA PRO A 39 9.63 1.70 9.74
C PRO A 39 11.16 1.66 9.62
N THR A 40 11.75 0.47 9.47
CA THR A 40 13.18 0.27 9.34
C THR A 40 13.54 -0.08 7.89
N GLY A 41 14.56 0.60 7.35
CA GLY A 41 15.15 0.29 6.05
C GLY A 41 15.30 1.48 5.11
N SER A 42 15.96 1.24 3.97
CA SER A 42 16.16 2.23 2.90
C SER A 42 14.86 2.59 2.19
N VAL A 43 13.92 1.65 2.06
CA VAL A 43 12.70 1.83 1.24
C VAL A 43 11.87 3.03 1.69
N ILE A 44 11.60 3.19 2.98
CA ILE A 44 10.83 4.36 3.46
C ILE A 44 11.59 5.67 3.25
N ARG A 45 12.92 5.64 3.40
CA ARG A 45 13.77 6.80 3.09
C ARG A 45 13.70 7.12 1.61
N ASP A 46 13.78 6.14 0.73
CA ASP A 46 13.70 6.31 -0.72
C ASP A 46 12.35 6.89 -1.14
N ILE A 47 11.25 6.41 -0.53
CA ILE A 47 9.91 6.95 -0.75
C ILE A 47 9.88 8.44 -0.35
N ILE A 48 10.33 8.77 0.86
CA ILE A 48 10.32 10.15 1.37
C ILE A 48 11.20 11.06 0.49
N HIS A 49 12.40 10.61 0.12
CA HIS A 49 13.31 11.39 -0.73
C HIS A 49 12.70 11.63 -2.12
N ARG A 50 12.11 10.60 -2.75
CA ARG A 50 11.49 10.73 -4.08
C ARG A 50 10.26 11.64 -4.06
N ILE A 51 9.43 11.55 -3.02
CA ILE A 51 8.27 12.45 -2.87
C ILE A 51 8.76 13.88 -2.68
N LYS A 52 9.74 14.11 -1.80
CA LYS A 52 10.32 15.43 -1.56
C LYS A 52 10.95 16.04 -2.81
N ASP A 53 11.62 15.23 -3.63
CA ASP A 53 12.31 15.71 -4.84
C ASP A 53 11.34 16.02 -5.99
N ARG A 54 10.29 15.20 -6.18
CA ARG A 54 9.37 15.36 -7.31
C ARG A 54 8.19 16.28 -7.01
N PHE A 55 7.50 16.02 -5.91
CA PHE A 55 6.30 16.76 -5.52
C PHE A 55 6.08 16.62 -4.01
N PRO A 56 6.61 17.55 -3.20
CA PRO A 56 6.51 17.49 -1.75
C PRO A 56 5.05 17.38 -1.29
N LEU A 57 4.71 16.27 -0.66
CA LEU A 57 3.39 15.98 -0.11
C LEU A 57 3.50 15.45 1.31
N HIS A 58 2.42 15.58 2.06
CA HIS A 58 2.34 14.98 3.39
C HIS A 58 2.30 13.46 3.29
N VAL A 59 3.12 12.77 4.10
CA VAL A 59 3.22 11.31 4.10
C VAL A 59 2.86 10.79 5.47
N LEU A 60 1.82 9.96 5.52
CA LEU A 60 1.42 9.22 6.72
C LEU A 60 2.01 7.81 6.63
N VAL A 61 2.78 7.39 7.64
CA VAL A 61 3.38 6.07 7.67
C VAL A 61 2.67 5.19 8.69
N TRP A 62 2.14 4.07 8.24
CA TRP A 62 1.64 3.00 9.09
C TRP A 62 2.68 1.87 9.16
N PRO A 63 3.40 1.70 10.28
CA PRO A 63 4.46 0.71 10.38
C PRO A 63 3.89 -0.71 10.43
N VAL A 64 4.39 -1.59 9.56
CA VAL A 64 4.04 -3.03 9.55
C VAL A 64 5.26 -3.89 9.23
N ARG A 65 5.22 -5.17 9.61
CA ARG A 65 6.18 -6.16 9.13
C ARG A 65 5.84 -6.57 7.70
N VAL A 66 6.81 -6.42 6.80
CA VAL A 66 6.66 -6.73 5.37
C VAL A 66 7.04 -8.18 5.01
N GLN A 67 7.48 -8.97 6.00
CA GLN A 67 7.82 -10.38 5.86
C GLN A 67 7.48 -11.19 7.12
N GLY A 68 7.25 -12.49 6.92
CA GLY A 68 6.90 -13.43 7.98
C GLY A 68 5.39 -13.68 8.07
N GLU A 69 5.02 -14.60 8.96
CA GLU A 69 3.64 -15.12 9.08
C GLU A 69 2.62 -14.06 9.51
N THR A 70 3.08 -13.02 10.20
CA THR A 70 2.22 -11.95 10.72
C THR A 70 1.91 -10.86 9.70
N THR A 71 2.63 -10.81 8.57
CA THR A 71 2.52 -9.74 7.57
C THR A 71 1.12 -9.57 7.01
N ALA A 72 0.45 -10.67 6.64
CA ALA A 72 -0.88 -10.59 6.03
C ALA A 72 -1.88 -9.89 6.97
N ARG A 73 -1.83 -10.22 8.26
CA ARG A 73 -2.71 -9.64 9.28
C ARG A 73 -2.38 -8.17 9.54
N GLU A 74 -1.10 -7.84 9.69
CA GLU A 74 -0.66 -6.46 9.95
C GLU A 74 -0.96 -5.52 8.78
N VAL A 75 -0.66 -5.95 7.54
CA VAL A 75 -0.97 -5.17 6.33
C VAL A 75 -2.47 -4.97 6.18
N THR A 76 -3.28 -6.01 6.41
CA THR A 76 -4.75 -5.89 6.34
C THR A 76 -5.28 -4.91 7.37
N ALA A 77 -4.77 -4.97 8.60
CA ALA A 77 -5.14 -4.03 9.66
C ALA A 77 -4.77 -2.58 9.30
N ALA A 78 -3.58 -2.36 8.72
CA ALA A 78 -3.14 -1.03 8.31
C ALA A 78 -3.99 -0.46 7.16
N VAL A 79 -4.33 -1.28 6.16
CA VAL A 79 -5.23 -0.86 5.06
C VAL A 79 -6.61 -0.51 5.60
N ASN A 80 -7.17 -1.33 6.49
CA ASN A 80 -8.45 -1.04 7.13
C ASN A 80 -8.38 0.23 7.99
N GLY A 81 -7.27 0.42 8.69
CA GLY A 81 -7.00 1.63 9.47
C GLY A 81 -7.02 2.90 8.61
N PHE A 82 -6.31 2.90 7.49
CA PHE A 82 -6.37 4.03 6.54
C PHE A 82 -7.78 4.26 5.97
N ASN A 83 -8.52 3.19 5.66
CA ASN A 83 -9.89 3.30 5.16
C ASN A 83 -10.87 3.88 6.21
N ALA A 84 -10.54 3.79 7.49
CA ALA A 84 -11.34 4.32 8.58
C ALA A 84 -11.04 5.80 8.91
N LEU A 85 -9.97 6.37 8.36
CA LEU A 85 -9.66 7.79 8.54
C LEU A 85 -10.67 8.65 7.79
N THR A 86 -11.06 9.77 8.40
CA THR A 86 -11.87 10.78 7.72
C THR A 86 -10.98 11.61 6.79
N TRP A 87 -11.52 12.01 5.63
CA TRP A 87 -10.77 12.73 4.60
C TRP A 87 -10.42 14.17 5.00
N ASP A 88 -11.17 14.72 5.96
CA ASP A 88 -11.06 16.05 6.55
C ASP A 88 -10.53 16.02 7.99
N GLY A 89 -10.05 14.85 8.44
CA GLY A 89 -9.45 14.69 9.76
C GLY A 89 -8.16 15.49 9.92
N ALA A 90 -7.81 15.77 11.17
CA ALA A 90 -6.51 16.35 11.50
C ALA A 90 -5.38 15.37 11.09
N ILE A 91 -4.30 15.96 10.60
CA ILE A 91 -3.07 15.28 10.18
C ILE A 91 -1.96 15.69 11.15
#